data_AF-A0A455U1X1-F1
#
_entry.id   AF-A0A455U1X1-F1
#
_cell.length_a   1.000
_cell.length_b   1.000
_cell.length_c   1.000
_cell.angle_alpha   90.00
_cell.angle_beta   90.00
_cell.angle_gamma   90.00
#
_symmetry.space_group_name_H-M   'P 1'
#
loop_
_entity.id
_entity.type
_entity.pdbx_description
1 polymer ?
#
loop_
_entity_poly.entity_id
_entity_poly.type
_entity_poly.pdbx_seq_one_letter_code
_entity_poly.pdbx_strand_id
1 'polypeptide(L)'
;MGAVGTIAASWVVSPLLAGTIGFVLFKSVHYLIFEDDNPFAAAKRYVPGYVFLVGFIVSMVTLTKGLSHVGLELTFNQSLLLSILLGGVIMGIGWLMQRRIKFEHNAKDHFSYANVERVFGVLMIFTACAMAFAHGSNDVANAVGPLAAVISVVQTGGEIGGSALVPWWVLVLGGGGIVVGLVTYGHKVIATVGTGITELTPVAALPPRWRRPRRWYWRQALACRFQRPIRW
;
A
#
# COMPACT_ATOMS: atom_id res chain seq x y z
N MET A 1 -9.11 -31.71 -11.96
CA MET A 1 -9.02 -30.96 -10.69
C MET A 1 -10.14 -29.92 -10.70
N GLY A 2 -11.12 -30.02 -9.79
CA GLY A 2 -12.31 -29.16 -9.80
C GLY A 2 -11.98 -27.70 -9.45
N ALA A 3 -12.95 -26.80 -9.66
CA ALA A 3 -12.83 -25.36 -9.39
C ALA A 3 -12.25 -25.04 -7.98
N VAL A 4 -12.59 -25.86 -6.98
CA VAL A 4 -12.07 -25.75 -5.60
C VAL A 4 -10.56 -25.98 -5.50
N GLY A 5 -10.00 -26.90 -6.30
CA GLY A 5 -8.57 -27.16 -6.33
C GLY A 5 -7.77 -26.00 -6.90
N THR A 6 -8.30 -25.32 -7.92
CA THR A 6 -7.71 -24.10 -8.49
C THR A 6 -7.70 -22.95 -7.49
N ILE A 7 -8.77 -22.81 -6.70
CA ILE A 7 -8.86 -21.81 -5.63
C ILE A 7 -7.84 -22.09 -4.52
N ALA A 8 -7.77 -23.32 -4.02
CA ALA A 8 -6.81 -23.70 -2.99
C ALA A 8 -5.35 -23.49 -3.44
N ALA A 9 -5.03 -23.83 -4.70
CA ALA A 9 -3.70 -23.59 -5.26
C ALA A 9 -3.36 -22.08 -5.31
N SER A 10 -4.32 -21.23 -5.66
CA SER A 10 -4.12 -19.77 -5.71
C SER A 10 -3.77 -19.16 -4.35
N TRP A 11 -4.28 -19.72 -3.25
CA TRP A 11 -3.99 -19.25 -1.89
C TRP A 11 -2.56 -19.53 -1.45
N VAL A 12 -1.91 -20.53 -2.06
CA VAL A 12 -0.50 -20.86 -1.79
C VAL A 12 0.42 -20.14 -2.76
N VAL A 13 0.05 -20.11 -4.04
CA VAL A 13 0.87 -19.52 -5.11
C VAL A 13 0.95 -18.00 -4.98
N SER A 14 -0.14 -17.31 -4.61
CA SER A 14 -0.14 -15.85 -4.54
C SER A 14 0.80 -15.30 -3.46
N PRO A 15 0.79 -15.81 -2.21
CA PRO A 15 1.77 -15.38 -1.20
C PRO A 15 3.20 -15.75 -1.56
N LEU A 16 3.44 -16.91 -2.19
CA LEU A 16 4.77 -17.34 -2.58
C LEU A 16 5.36 -16.41 -3.65
N LEU A 17 4.59 -16.09 -4.69
CA LEU A 17 5.00 -15.14 -5.73
C LEU A 17 5.17 -13.72 -5.17
N ALA A 18 4.29 -13.28 -4.28
CA ALA A 18 4.44 -11.99 -3.62
C ALA A 18 5.72 -11.94 -2.76
N GLY A 19 6.04 -13.03 -2.06
CA GLY A 19 7.24 -13.16 -1.25
C GLY A 19 8.53 -13.14 -2.08
N THR A 20 8.56 -13.83 -3.22
CA THR A 20 9.73 -13.83 -4.11
C THR A 20 9.96 -12.45 -4.74
N ILE A 21 8.91 -11.81 -5.25
CA ILE A 21 9.00 -10.44 -5.80
C ILE A 21 9.41 -9.45 -4.71
N GLY A 22 8.81 -9.56 -3.51
CA GLY A 22 9.16 -8.72 -2.36
C GLY A 22 10.62 -8.88 -1.93
N PHE A 23 11.14 -10.11 -1.91
CA PHE A 23 12.55 -10.37 -1.62
C PHE A 23 13.49 -9.76 -2.67
N VAL A 24 13.16 -9.88 -3.96
CA VAL A 24 13.94 -9.28 -5.04
C VAL A 24 13.96 -7.75 -4.95
N LEU A 25 12.80 -7.12 -4.70
CA LEU A 25 12.70 -5.67 -4.52
C LEU A 25 13.45 -5.19 -3.26
N PHE A 26 13.36 -5.93 -2.17
CA PHE A 26 14.11 -5.61 -0.95
C PHE A 26 15.62 -5.69 -1.21
N LYS A 27 16.08 -6.76 -1.86
CA LYS A 27 17.49 -6.94 -2.20
C LYS A 27 17.97 -5.86 -3.17
N SER A 28 17.15 -5.46 -4.15
CA SER A 28 17.51 -4.39 -5.09
C SER A 28 17.66 -3.05 -4.37
N VAL A 29 16.77 -2.72 -3.44
CA VAL A 29 16.89 -1.50 -2.62
C VAL A 29 18.13 -1.54 -1.73
N HIS A 30 18.40 -2.66 -1.06
CA HIS A 30 19.57 -2.79 -0.18
C HIS A 30 20.89 -2.60 -0.94
N TYR A 31 21.05 -3.31 -2.05
CA TYR A 31 22.26 -3.27 -2.85
C TYR A 31 22.44 -1.93 -3.60
N LEU A 32 21.37 -1.37 -4.19
CA LEU A 32 21.48 -0.14 -4.99
C LEU A 32 21.53 1.14 -4.15
N ILE A 33 20.99 1.14 -2.93
CA ILE A 33 20.85 2.37 -2.13
C ILE A 33 21.65 2.31 -0.83
N PHE A 34 21.64 1.21 -0.09
CA PHE A 34 22.25 1.15 1.24
C PHE A 34 23.73 0.72 1.25
N GLU A 35 24.17 -0.04 0.25
CA GLU A 35 25.57 -0.47 0.10
C GLU A 35 26.44 0.50 -0.71
N ASP A 36 25.86 1.59 -1.23
CA ASP A 36 26.57 2.63 -1.98
C ASP A 36 27.39 3.54 -1.04
N ASP A 37 28.54 4.02 -1.52
CA ASP A 37 29.41 4.94 -0.78
C ASP A 37 28.69 6.25 -0.38
N ASN A 38 27.67 6.67 -1.16
CA ASN A 38 26.82 7.80 -0.84
C ASN A 38 25.32 7.44 -0.98
N PRO A 39 24.71 6.88 0.09
CA PRO A 39 23.35 6.37 0.03
C PRO A 39 22.30 7.46 -0.23
N PHE A 40 22.60 8.73 0.11
CA PHE A 40 21.71 9.85 -0.17
C PHE A 40 21.65 10.18 -1.66
N ALA A 41 22.80 10.23 -2.33
CA ALA A 41 22.86 10.46 -3.77
C ALA A 41 22.24 9.28 -4.54
N ALA A 42 22.54 8.05 -4.12
CA ALA A 42 21.95 6.83 -4.68
C ALA A 42 20.41 6.83 -4.53
N ALA A 43 19.88 7.15 -3.35
CA ALA A 43 18.43 7.25 -3.12
C ALA A 43 17.77 8.26 -4.08
N LYS A 44 18.34 9.46 -4.23
CA LYS A 44 17.79 10.48 -5.14
C LYS A 44 17.80 10.05 -6.61
N ARG A 45 18.71 9.15 -6.98
CA ARG A 45 18.82 8.58 -8.34
C ARG A 45 17.83 7.44 -8.58
N TYR A 46 17.72 6.50 -7.65
CA TYR A 46 16.95 5.26 -7.85
C TYR A 46 15.49 5.36 -7.39
N VAL A 47 15.18 6.17 -6.37
CA VAL A 47 13.81 6.26 -5.81
C VAL A 47 12.78 6.73 -6.85
N PRO A 48 13.03 7.73 -7.72
CA PRO A 48 12.10 8.06 -8.80
C PRO A 48 11.76 6.86 -9.70
N GLY A 49 12.72 5.97 -9.95
CA GLY A 49 12.49 4.75 -10.73
C GLY A 49 11.54 3.77 -10.04
N TYR A 50 11.63 3.63 -8.71
CA TYR A 50 10.65 2.84 -7.95
C TYR A 50 9.27 3.48 -7.93
N VAL A 51 9.18 4.82 -7.84
CA VAL A 51 7.91 5.55 -7.95
C VAL A 51 7.28 5.37 -9.33
N PHE A 52 8.08 5.39 -10.40
CA PHE A 52 7.63 5.06 -11.75
C PHE A 52 7.04 3.64 -11.82
N LEU A 53 7.76 2.64 -11.29
CA LEU A 53 7.31 1.25 -11.31
C LEU A 53 5.96 1.07 -10.62
N VAL A 54 5.79 1.66 -9.44
CA VAL A 54 4.52 1.61 -8.68
C VAL A 54 3.41 2.31 -9.46
N GLY A 55 3.67 3.51 -9.96
CA GLY A 55 2.70 4.28 -10.76
C GLY A 55 2.28 3.51 -12.02
N PHE A 56 3.24 2.94 -12.74
CA PHE A 56 3.00 2.12 -13.92
C PHE A 56 2.10 0.92 -13.63
N ILE A 57 2.41 0.14 -12.58
CA ILE A 57 1.61 -1.04 -12.21
C ILE A 57 0.17 -0.63 -11.86
N VAL A 58 0.00 0.40 -11.03
CA VAL A 58 -1.34 0.89 -10.63
C VAL A 58 -2.12 1.41 -11.83
N SER A 59 -1.51 2.22 -12.69
CA SER A 59 -2.13 2.72 -13.91
C SER A 59 -2.50 1.59 -14.87
N MET A 60 -1.64 0.57 -15.04
CA MET A 60 -1.91 -0.55 -15.92
C MET A 60 -3.09 -1.39 -15.44
N VAL A 61 -3.17 -1.70 -14.14
CA VAL A 61 -4.31 -2.43 -13.56
C VAL A 61 -5.61 -1.61 -13.70
N THR A 62 -5.53 -0.30 -13.48
CA THR A 62 -6.69 0.60 -13.58
C THR A 62 -7.22 0.71 -15.01
N LEU A 63 -6.33 0.82 -16.01
CA LEU A 63 -6.74 0.92 -17.40
C LEU A 63 -7.28 -0.40 -17.97
N THR A 64 -6.69 -1.53 -17.57
CA THR A 64 -7.09 -2.84 -18.11
C THR A 64 -8.32 -3.42 -17.44
N LYS A 65 -8.54 -3.18 -16.14
CA LYS A 65 -9.67 -3.74 -15.40
C LYS A 65 -10.66 -2.71 -14.86
N GLY A 66 -10.21 -1.47 -14.63
CA GLY A 66 -11.07 -0.40 -14.12
C GLY A 66 -11.90 0.25 -15.22
N LEU A 67 -11.27 0.61 -16.34
CA LEU A 67 -11.93 1.38 -17.41
C LEU A 67 -12.82 0.54 -18.34
N SER A 68 -12.70 -0.79 -18.29
CA SER A 68 -13.53 -1.71 -19.08
C SER A 68 -15.02 -1.61 -18.73
N HIS A 69 -15.36 -1.17 -17.51
CA HIS A 69 -16.75 -0.98 -17.06
C HIS A 69 -17.38 0.32 -17.59
N VAL A 70 -16.59 1.22 -18.20
CA VAL A 70 -17.04 2.53 -18.71
C VAL A 70 -17.24 2.51 -20.23
N GLY A 71 -17.04 1.34 -20.88
CA GLY A 71 -17.26 1.17 -22.32
C GLY A 71 -16.12 1.69 -23.21
N LEU A 72 -14.97 2.04 -22.63
CA LEU A 72 -13.75 2.36 -23.38
C LEU A 72 -12.91 1.10 -23.53
N GLU A 73 -13.10 0.37 -24.63
CA GLU A 73 -12.25 -0.76 -25.00
C GLU A 73 -10.91 -0.28 -25.55
N LEU A 74 -10.00 0.08 -24.65
CA LEU A 74 -8.63 0.39 -25.01
C LEU A 74 -7.89 -0.91 -25.36
N THR A 75 -7.22 -0.91 -26.50
CA THR A 75 -6.37 -2.04 -26.90
C THR A 75 -5.21 -2.19 -25.90
N PHE A 76 -4.73 -3.42 -25.65
CA PHE A 76 -3.60 -3.68 -24.73
C PHE A 76 -2.40 -2.76 -24.98
N ASN A 77 -2.05 -2.51 -26.25
CA ASN A 77 -0.95 -1.61 -26.64
C ASN A 77 -1.21 -0.15 -26.24
N GLN A 78 -2.45 0.33 -26.35
CA GLN A 78 -2.83 1.68 -25.92
C GLN A 78 -2.79 1.81 -24.40
N SER A 79 -3.30 0.80 -23.68
CA SER A 79 -3.24 0.74 -22.22
C SER A 79 -1.80 0.69 -21.71
N LEU A 80 -0.91 -0.03 -22.40
CA LEU A 80 0.52 -0.07 -22.10
C LEU A 80 1.19 1.31 -22.30
N LEU A 81 0.93 1.97 -23.44
CA LEU A 81 1.47 3.30 -23.70
C LEU A 81 0.96 4.34 -22.68
N LEU A 82 -0.34 4.35 -22.41
CA LEU A 82 -0.95 5.27 -21.44
C LEU A 82 -0.45 5.02 -20.01
N SER A 83 -0.28 3.77 -19.60
CA SER A 83 0.26 3.45 -18.26
C SER A 83 1.73 3.87 -18.13
N ILE A 84 2.55 3.76 -19.17
CA ILE A 84 3.92 4.31 -19.17
C ILE A 84 3.90 5.83 -19.02
N LEU A 85 3.02 6.52 -19.77
CA LEU A 85 2.90 7.98 -19.68
C LEU A 85 2.44 8.43 -18.28
N LEU A 86 1.39 7.81 -17.74
CA LEU A 86 0.89 8.12 -16.39
C LEU A 86 1.92 7.78 -15.31
N GLY A 87 2.62 6.64 -15.43
CA GLY A 87 3.74 6.30 -14.56
C GLY A 87 4.87 7.33 -14.62
N GLY A 88 5.16 7.86 -15.82
CA GLY A 88 6.12 8.94 -16.04
C GLY A 88 5.70 10.25 -15.37
N VAL A 89 4.40 10.59 -15.40
CA VAL A 89 3.86 11.75 -14.68
C VAL A 89 4.01 11.57 -13.17
N ILE A 90 3.66 10.40 -12.63
CA ILE A 90 3.80 10.08 -11.19
C ILE A 90 5.28 10.14 -10.77
N MET A 91 6.19 9.61 -11.60
CA MET A 91 7.63 9.74 -11.41
C MET A 91 8.06 11.22 -11.39
N GLY A 92 7.57 12.03 -12.33
CA GLY A 92 7.85 13.46 -12.39
C GLY A 92 7.42 14.18 -11.11
N ILE A 93 6.22 13.89 -10.61
CA ILE A 93 5.72 14.43 -9.34
C ILE A 93 6.61 13.96 -8.17
N GLY A 94 6.92 12.67 -8.08
CA GLY A 94 7.79 12.14 -7.03
C GLY A 94 9.18 12.77 -7.05
N TRP A 95 9.76 12.98 -8.23
CA TRP A 95 11.04 13.66 -8.40
C TRP A 95 10.98 15.14 -8.02
N LEU A 96 9.90 15.85 -8.36
CA LEU A 96 9.67 17.23 -7.93
C LEU A 96 9.55 17.32 -6.40
N MET A 97 8.82 16.40 -5.77
CA MET A 97 8.71 16.32 -4.31
C MET A 97 10.08 16.09 -3.67
N GLN A 98 10.90 15.19 -4.22
CA GLN A 98 12.25 14.94 -3.73
C GLN A 98 13.19 16.13 -3.89
N ARG A 99 13.05 16.92 -4.98
CA ARG A 99 13.84 18.15 -5.17
C ARG A 99 13.57 19.21 -4.10
N ARG A 100 12.40 19.17 -3.44
CA ARG A 100 12.04 20.11 -2.37
C ARG A 100 12.67 19.72 -1.02
N ILE A 101 13.23 18.53 -0.89
CA ILE A 101 13.89 18.05 0.32
C ILE A 101 15.26 18.74 0.43
N LYS A 102 15.38 19.65 1.41
CA LYS A 102 16.64 20.31 1.72
C LYS A 102 17.57 19.32 2.44
N PHE A 103 18.82 19.30 2.04
CA PHE A 103 19.86 18.56 2.74
C PHE A 103 20.13 19.28 4.07
N GLU A 104 19.76 18.65 5.20
CA GLU A 104 20.24 19.13 6.50
C GLU A 104 21.58 18.48 6.76
N HIS A 105 22.60 19.33 6.89
CA HIS A 105 23.90 18.94 7.36
C HIS A 105 23.86 18.86 8.88
N ASN A 106 23.43 17.72 9.43
CA ASN A 106 23.47 17.50 10.87
C ASN A 106 24.86 16.99 11.26
N ALA A 107 25.68 17.84 11.88
CA ALA A 107 27.07 17.57 12.27
C ALA A 107 27.24 16.42 13.31
N LYS A 108 26.16 15.71 13.65
CA LYS A 108 26.14 14.58 14.60
C LYS A 108 25.83 13.22 13.96
N ASP A 109 25.44 13.20 12.68
CA ASP A 109 25.17 11.96 11.95
C ASP A 109 26.41 11.54 11.16
N HIS A 110 27.17 10.59 11.71
CA HIS A 110 28.31 9.97 11.01
C HIS A 110 27.88 9.16 9.75
N PHE A 111 26.57 8.95 9.56
CA PHE A 111 26.00 8.30 8.38
C PHE A 111 24.73 9.05 7.95
N SER A 112 24.58 9.34 6.66
CA SER A 112 23.48 10.15 6.08
C SER A 112 22.08 9.50 6.13
N TYR A 113 21.79 8.62 7.10
CA TYR A 113 20.54 7.86 7.19
C TYR A 113 19.29 8.72 7.32
N ALA A 114 19.32 9.78 8.13
CA ALA A 114 18.16 10.68 8.31
C ALA A 114 17.75 11.37 7.00
N ASN A 115 18.71 11.69 6.13
CA ASN A 115 18.43 12.29 4.83
C ASN A 115 17.88 11.26 3.83
N VAL A 116 18.36 10.01 3.88
CA VAL A 116 17.84 8.90 3.09
C VAL A 116 16.39 8.60 3.48
N GLU A 117 16.09 8.52 4.78
CA GLU A 117 14.74 8.27 5.30
C GLU A 117 13.70 9.25 4.76
N ARG A 118 14.04 10.55 4.66
CA ARG A 118 13.15 11.56 4.08
C ARG A 118 12.84 11.31 2.60
N VAL A 119 13.82 10.85 1.82
CA VAL A 119 13.63 10.51 0.40
C VAL A 119 12.76 9.26 0.29
N PHE A 120 12.98 8.26 1.14
CA PHE A 120 12.13 7.07 1.24
C PHE A 120 10.70 7.40 1.71
N GLY A 121 10.52 8.42 2.55
CA GLY A 121 9.21 8.92 2.95
C GLY A 121 8.33 9.29 1.76
N VAL A 122 8.91 9.90 0.72
CA VAL A 122 8.19 10.22 -0.52
C VAL A 122 7.74 8.95 -1.24
N LEU A 123 8.62 7.94 -1.36
CA LEU A 123 8.27 6.64 -1.95
C LEU A 123 7.13 5.96 -1.19
N MET A 124 7.20 5.98 0.15
CA MET A 124 6.22 5.34 1.03
C MET A 124 4.81 5.94 0.87
N ILE A 125 4.69 7.24 0.58
CA ILE A 125 3.39 7.87 0.29
C ILE A 125 2.75 7.23 -0.95
N PHE A 126 3.49 7.09 -2.06
CA PHE A 126 2.95 6.49 -3.29
C PHE A 126 2.62 5.01 -3.10
N THR A 127 3.46 4.25 -2.39
CA THR A 127 3.17 2.83 -2.11
C THR A 127 1.96 2.66 -1.19
N ALA A 128 1.78 3.55 -0.21
CA ALA A 128 0.62 3.53 0.67
C ALA A 128 -0.66 3.83 -0.12
N CYS A 129 -0.64 4.82 -1.02
CA CYS A 129 -1.76 5.10 -1.92
C CYS A 129 -2.07 3.92 -2.85
N ALA A 130 -1.06 3.29 -3.44
CA ALA A 130 -1.22 2.12 -4.28
C ALA A 130 -1.84 0.93 -3.53
N MET A 131 -1.37 0.67 -2.31
CA MET A 131 -1.90 -0.37 -1.42
C MET A 131 -3.35 -0.08 -1.01
N ALA A 132 -3.65 1.17 -0.64
CA ALA A 132 -5.01 1.60 -0.30
C ALA A 132 -5.97 1.45 -1.49
N PHE A 133 -5.52 1.74 -2.71
CA PHE A 133 -6.31 1.52 -3.92
C PHE A 133 -6.57 0.04 -4.19
N ALA A 134 -5.52 -0.79 -4.16
CA ALA A 134 -5.64 -2.23 -4.43
C ALA A 134 -6.54 -2.93 -3.41
N HIS A 135 -6.32 -2.70 -2.12
CA HIS A 135 -7.16 -3.27 -1.06
C HIS A 135 -8.56 -2.66 -1.05
N GLY A 136 -8.68 -1.34 -1.19
CA GLY A 136 -9.97 -0.66 -1.20
C GLY A 136 -10.89 -1.18 -2.31
N SER A 137 -10.35 -1.45 -3.50
CA SER A 137 -11.14 -2.02 -4.60
C SER A 137 -11.69 -3.42 -4.30
N ASN A 138 -10.91 -4.24 -3.59
CA ASN A 138 -11.31 -5.59 -3.18
C ASN A 138 -12.35 -5.54 -2.05
N ASP A 139 -12.15 -4.63 -1.09
CA ASP A 139 -13.06 -4.44 0.04
C ASP A 139 -14.43 -3.91 -0.43
N VAL A 140 -14.47 -2.99 -1.40
CA VAL A 140 -15.73 -2.54 -2.02
C VAL A 140 -16.46 -3.71 -2.69
N ALA A 141 -15.75 -4.60 -3.39
CA ALA A 141 -16.37 -5.77 -4.05
C ALA A 141 -17.01 -6.72 -3.03
N ASN A 142 -16.34 -6.95 -1.89
CA ASN A 142 -16.87 -7.79 -0.81
C ASN A 142 -18.10 -7.17 -0.14
N ALA A 143 -18.13 -5.84 0.00
CA ALA A 143 -19.27 -5.13 0.60
C ALA A 143 -20.48 -5.04 -0.35
N VAL A 144 -20.23 -4.79 -1.64
CA VAL A 144 -21.28 -4.55 -2.65
C VAL A 144 -21.80 -5.85 -3.27
N GLY A 145 -21.02 -6.94 -3.29
CA GLY A 145 -21.36 -8.21 -3.92
C GLY A 145 -22.74 -8.77 -3.51
N PRO A 146 -23.06 -8.92 -2.21
CA PRO A 146 -24.36 -9.41 -1.78
C PRO A 146 -25.52 -8.48 -2.17
N LEU A 147 -25.32 -7.16 -2.08
CA LEU A 147 -26.32 -6.18 -2.44
C LEU A 147 -26.63 -6.21 -3.94
N ALA A 148 -25.59 -6.36 -4.77
CA ALA A 148 -25.74 -6.53 -6.21
C ALA A 148 -26.52 -7.80 -6.57
N ALA A 149 -26.29 -8.91 -5.86
CA ALA A 149 -27.03 -10.16 -6.07
C ALA A 149 -28.53 -10.00 -5.78
N VAL A 150 -28.88 -9.34 -4.66
CA VAL A 150 -30.29 -9.07 -4.32
C VAL A 150 -30.96 -8.18 -5.36
N ILE A 151 -30.30 -7.09 -5.77
CA ILE A 151 -30.85 -6.16 -6.77
C ILE A 151 -31.06 -6.87 -8.11
N SER A 152 -30.11 -7.72 -8.53
CA SER A 152 -30.23 -8.49 -9.77
C SER A 152 -31.45 -9.42 -9.73
N VAL A 153 -31.67 -10.16 -8.65
CA VAL A 153 -32.81 -11.08 -8.53
C VAL A 153 -34.15 -10.33 -8.58
N VAL A 154 -34.23 -9.17 -7.91
CA VAL A 154 -35.44 -8.34 -7.88
C VAL A 154 -35.74 -7.74 -9.25
N GLN A 155 -34.72 -7.29 -9.98
CA GLN A 155 -34.90 -6.68 -11.30
C GLN A 155 -35.23 -7.70 -12.39
N THR A 156 -34.70 -8.92 -12.31
CA THR A 156 -34.94 -9.99 -13.29
C THR A 156 -36.13 -10.88 -12.93
N GLY A 157 -36.90 -10.55 -11.88
CA GLY A 157 -38.11 -11.28 -11.52
C GLY A 157 -37.89 -12.74 -11.08
N GLY A 158 -36.68 -13.08 -10.60
CA GLY A 158 -36.33 -14.41 -10.13
C GLY A 158 -35.41 -15.23 -11.04
N GLU A 159 -35.08 -14.76 -12.25
CA GLU A 159 -34.03 -15.40 -13.07
C GLU A 159 -32.63 -14.93 -12.67
N ILE A 160 -31.75 -15.87 -12.32
CA ILE A 160 -30.36 -15.60 -11.97
C ILE A 160 -29.55 -15.55 -13.26
N GLY A 161 -29.53 -14.40 -13.94
CA GLY A 161 -28.62 -14.16 -15.05
C GLY A 161 -27.16 -14.20 -14.58
N GLY A 162 -26.27 -14.89 -15.29
CA GLY A 162 -24.87 -15.15 -14.91
C GLY A 162 -23.95 -13.91 -14.86
N SER A 163 -24.48 -12.70 -14.88
CA SER A 163 -23.72 -11.45 -14.81
C SER A 163 -24.55 -10.38 -14.10
N ALA A 164 -24.37 -10.28 -12.78
CA ALA A 164 -24.95 -9.19 -12.00
C ALA A 164 -24.20 -7.90 -12.34
N LEU A 165 -24.73 -7.13 -13.30
CA LEU A 165 -24.25 -5.78 -13.59
C LEU A 165 -24.52 -4.91 -12.36
N VAL A 166 -23.45 -4.53 -11.65
CA VAL A 166 -23.54 -3.72 -10.44
C VAL A 166 -23.82 -2.26 -10.85
N PRO A 167 -24.95 -1.66 -10.42
CA PRO A 167 -25.21 -0.25 -10.72
C PRO A 167 -24.16 0.66 -10.07
N TRP A 168 -23.76 1.73 -10.77
CA TRP A 168 -22.72 2.65 -10.31
C TRP A 168 -23.02 3.29 -8.94
N TRP A 169 -24.29 3.54 -8.61
CA TRP A 169 -24.69 4.10 -7.31
C TRP A 169 -24.37 3.17 -6.14
N VAL A 170 -24.39 1.85 -6.36
CA VAL A 170 -24.07 0.86 -5.32
C VAL A 170 -22.57 0.89 -5.03
N LEU A 171 -21.75 1.06 -6.06
CA LEU A 171 -20.30 1.23 -5.91
C LEU A 171 -19.96 2.51 -5.14
N VAL A 172 -20.66 3.62 -5.43
CA VAL A 172 -20.51 4.88 -4.69
C VAL A 172 -20.92 4.72 -3.23
N LEU A 173 -22.02 4.00 -2.95
CA LEU A 173 -22.44 3.70 -1.59
C LEU A 173 -21.41 2.85 -0.85
N GLY A 174 -20.90 1.78 -1.48
CA GLY A 174 -19.88 0.92 -0.90
C GLY A 174 -18.58 1.66 -0.60
N GLY A 175 -18.06 2.43 -1.56
CA GLY A 175 -16.86 3.26 -1.37
C GLY A 175 -17.07 4.35 -0.31
N GLY A 176 -18.19 5.06 -0.37
CA GLY A 176 -18.55 6.09 0.61
C GLY A 176 -18.67 5.54 2.03
N GLY A 177 -19.28 4.36 2.18
CA GLY A 177 -19.39 3.67 3.47
C GLY A 177 -18.03 3.32 4.09
N ILE A 178 -17.08 2.85 3.27
CA ILE A 178 -15.70 2.57 3.74
C ILE A 178 -15.01 3.86 4.18
N VAL A 179 -15.11 4.94 3.41
CA VAL A 179 -14.50 6.23 3.78
C VAL A 179 -15.08 6.76 5.10
N VAL A 180 -16.40 6.72 5.25
CA VAL A 180 -17.07 7.14 6.50
C VAL A 180 -16.64 6.25 7.67
N GLY A 181 -16.55 4.93 7.47
CA GLY A 181 -16.06 3.99 8.49
C GLY A 181 -14.62 4.25 8.93
N LEU A 182 -13.73 4.54 7.97
CA LEU A 182 -12.32 4.86 8.25
C LEU A 182 -12.18 6.19 9.00
N VAL A 183 -12.95 7.22 8.65
CA VAL A 183 -12.91 8.52 9.34
C VAL A 183 -13.46 8.41 10.76
N THR A 184 -14.55 7.66 10.97
CA THR A 184 -15.22 7.57 12.28
C THR A 184 -14.51 6.64 13.26
N TYR A 185 -14.14 5.43 12.83
CA TYR A 185 -13.57 4.39 13.71
C TYR A 185 -12.18 3.89 13.29
N GLY A 186 -11.72 4.19 12.08
CA GLY A 186 -10.43 3.72 11.56
C GLY A 186 -9.23 4.16 12.40
N HIS A 187 -9.28 5.36 13.01
CA HIS A 187 -8.18 5.87 13.84
C HIS A 187 -7.83 4.95 15.03
N LYS A 188 -8.81 4.25 15.62
CA LYS A 188 -8.57 3.32 16.74
C LYS A 188 -7.84 2.07 16.29
N VAL A 189 -8.20 1.53 15.12
CA VAL A 189 -7.57 0.35 14.53
C VAL A 189 -6.15 0.68 14.10
N ILE A 190 -5.94 1.81 13.41
CA ILE A 190 -4.62 2.26 12.98
C ILE A 190 -3.69 2.46 14.19
N ALA A 191 -4.19 3.08 15.27
CA ALA A 191 -3.42 3.25 16.51
C ALA A 191 -3.03 1.91 17.14
N THR A 192 -3.94 0.92 17.13
CA THR A 192 -3.70 -0.40 17.75
C THR A 192 -2.70 -1.23 16.94
N VAL A 193 -2.77 -1.19 15.60
CA VAL A 193 -1.80 -1.88 14.74
C VAL A 193 -0.42 -1.23 14.84
N GLY A 194 -0.36 0.11 14.79
CA GLY A 194 0.90 0.86 14.81
C GLY A 194 1.65 0.81 16.15
N THR A 195 0.97 0.53 17.26
CA THR A 195 1.59 0.47 18.60
C THR A 195 1.61 -0.93 19.21
N GLY A 196 0.70 -1.83 18.80
CA GLY A 196 0.47 -3.12 19.46
C GLY A 196 0.98 -4.35 18.72
N ILE A 197 1.18 -4.30 17.39
CA ILE A 197 1.62 -5.46 16.59
C ILE A 197 3.07 -5.30 16.09
N THR A 198 3.45 -4.10 15.66
CA THR A 198 4.81 -3.80 15.20
C THR A 198 5.48 -2.83 16.17
N GLU A 199 6.43 -3.31 16.99
CA GLU A 199 7.42 -2.39 17.55
C GLU A 199 8.23 -1.83 16.37
N LEU A 200 7.90 -0.61 15.95
CA LEU A 200 8.75 0.20 15.08
C LEU A 200 10.01 0.58 15.88
N THR A 201 10.88 -0.41 16.11
CA THR A 201 12.28 -0.10 16.35
C THR A 201 12.81 0.44 15.02
N PRO A 202 13.38 1.67 14.98
CA PRO A 202 13.85 2.29 13.73
C PRO A 202 15.08 1.59 13.12
N VAL A 203 15.35 0.34 13.51
CA VAL A 203 16.52 -0.44 13.11
C VAL A 203 16.18 -1.94 13.15
N ALA A 204 15.24 -2.41 12.33
CA ALA A 204 15.05 -3.85 12.11
C ALA A 204 16.19 -4.44 11.25
N ALA A 205 17.45 -4.23 11.68
CA ALA A 205 18.65 -4.79 11.04
C ALA A 205 19.89 -4.92 11.97
N LEU A 206 19.88 -4.48 13.23
CA LEU A 206 21.08 -4.56 14.08
C LEU A 206 21.03 -5.76 15.05
N PRO A 207 22.08 -6.62 15.12
CA PRO A 207 22.09 -7.80 15.97
C PRO A 207 21.95 -7.46 17.47
N PRO A 208 21.37 -8.34 18.32
CA PRO A 208 21.01 -8.05 19.72
C PRO A 208 22.17 -7.79 20.69
N ARG A 209 23.42 -7.69 20.21
CA ARG A 209 24.63 -7.69 21.05
C ARG A 209 24.91 -6.37 21.77
N TRP A 210 24.21 -5.28 21.44
CA TRP A 210 24.51 -3.94 21.97
C TRP A 210 23.43 -3.28 22.82
N ARG A 211 22.32 -3.95 23.13
CA ARG A 211 21.31 -3.39 24.06
C ARG A 211 21.61 -3.73 25.51
N ARG A 212 22.32 -2.85 26.25
CA ARG A 212 22.15 -2.61 27.70
C ARG A 212 22.69 -1.22 28.12
N PRO A 213 22.19 -0.59 29.21
CA PRO A 213 21.00 -0.90 30.02
C PRO A 213 20.07 0.31 30.35
N ARG A 214 18.79 -0.02 30.54
CA ARG A 214 17.85 0.49 31.57
C ARG A 214 18.04 1.94 32.09
N ARG A 215 17.17 2.86 31.64
CA ARG A 215 16.66 3.96 32.50
C ARG A 215 15.42 4.69 31.97
N TRP A 216 15.10 4.56 30.68
CA TRP A 216 14.01 5.35 30.07
C TRP A 216 12.62 4.70 30.08
N TYR A 217 12.50 3.40 30.38
CA TYR A 217 11.20 2.70 30.43
C TYR A 217 10.29 3.13 31.60
N TRP A 218 10.82 3.74 32.65
CA TRP A 218 10.03 4.06 33.85
C TRP A 218 9.30 5.40 33.79
N ARG A 219 9.55 6.27 32.80
CA ARG A 219 8.85 7.57 32.70
C ARG A 219 7.59 7.55 31.82
N GLN A 220 7.37 6.54 30.99
CA GLN A 220 6.11 6.38 30.24
C GLN A 220 5.10 5.45 30.95
N ALA A 221 5.55 4.56 31.82
CA ALA A 221 4.67 3.63 32.56
C ALA A 221 3.78 4.28 33.64
N LEU A 222 4.01 5.57 33.98
CA LEU A 222 3.16 6.29 34.94
C LEU A 222 1.98 7.04 34.29
N ALA A 223 1.94 7.20 32.96
CA ALA A 223 0.81 7.83 32.27
C ALA A 223 -0.35 6.84 31.97
N CYS A 224 -0.10 5.53 32.00
CA CYS A 224 -1.11 4.50 31.71
C CYS A 224 -1.89 3.98 32.94
N ARG A 225 -1.80 4.63 34.11
CA ARG A 225 -2.46 4.14 35.34
C ARG A 225 -3.91 4.61 35.52
N PHE A 226 -4.55 5.15 34.49
CA PHE A 226 -5.92 5.68 34.56
C PHE A 226 -6.79 5.33 33.35
N GLN A 227 -6.84 4.06 32.95
CA GLN A 227 -7.97 3.54 32.16
C GLN A 227 -8.17 2.06 32.46
N ARG A 228 -9.16 1.80 33.33
CA ARG A 228 -9.64 0.47 33.71
C ARG A 228 -10.20 -0.28 32.49
N PRO A 229 -10.25 -1.63 32.53
CA PRO A 229 -10.64 -2.45 31.40
C PRO A 229 -12.17 -2.44 31.22
N ILE A 230 -12.63 -2.26 29.99
CA ILE A 230 -13.94 -2.73 29.55
C ILE A 230 -13.69 -4.10 28.92
N ARG A 231 -14.30 -5.12 29.52
CA ARG A 231 -14.38 -6.48 28.99
C ARG A 231 -15.20 -6.48 27.70
N TRP A 232 -14.67 -7.11 26.66
CA TRP A 232 -15.44 -7.94 25.73
C TRP A 232 -14.69 -9.27 25.64
#